data_AF-A0A2G6PVG1-F1
#
_entry.id   AF-A0A2G6PVG1-F1
#
_cell.length_a   1.000
_cell.length_b   1.000
_cell.length_c   1.000
_cell.angle_alpha   90.00
_cell.angle_beta   90.00
_cell.angle_gamma   90.00
#
_symmetry.space_group_name_H-M   'P 1'
#
loop_
_entity.id
_entity.type
_entity.pdbx_description
1 polymer ?
#
loop_
_entity_poly.entity_id
_entity_poly.type
_entity_poly.pdbx_seq_one_letter_code
_entity_poly.pdbx_strand_id
1 'polypeptide(L)'
;MARIAGIDIPRNKIGEVSLTYIYGIGRSTARDILVGVGVDPQKKVQDWTDDEQTMIRKEIGDKYTVEGELRSEIQMNIKRMMDIGCYRGIRHRIGLPLRGQSTKNNARTRKGRKKTVANKKKAPKG
;
A
#
# COMPACT_ATOMS: atom_id res chain seq x y z
N MET A 1 5.59 13.89 19.28
CA MET A 1 5.26 13.06 18.11
C MET A 1 6.28 11.93 17.99
N ALA A 2 6.02 10.77 17.38
CA ALA A 2 7.09 9.99 16.76
C ALA A 2 7.00 10.23 15.25
N ARG A 3 7.79 11.21 14.80
CA ARG A 3 8.07 11.60 13.41
C ARG A 3 8.79 10.51 12.61
N ILE A 4 8.21 9.66 11.77
CA ILE A 4 9.01 8.70 10.96
C ILE A 4 8.62 8.77 9.49
N ALA A 5 9.61 8.98 8.61
CA ALA A 5 9.42 9.13 7.15
C ALA A 5 8.36 10.18 6.75
N GLY A 6 8.24 11.26 7.54
CA GLY A 6 7.24 12.32 7.30
C GLY A 6 5.83 12.00 7.79
N ILE A 7 5.61 10.83 8.42
CA ILE A 7 4.33 10.43 9.01
C ILE A 7 4.40 10.40 10.54
N ASP A 8 3.34 10.90 11.18
CA ASP A 8 3.13 10.78 12.61
C ASP A 8 2.51 9.41 12.94
N ILE A 9 3.30 8.52 13.56
CA ILE A 9 2.84 7.17 13.90
C ILE A 9 2.07 7.13 15.24
N PRO A 10 1.07 6.23 15.39
CA PRO A 10 0.32 6.10 16.65
C PRO A 10 1.18 5.69 17.85
N ARG A 11 1.15 6.48 18.93
CA ARG A 11 1.93 6.22 20.15
C ARG A 11 1.42 5.05 21.00
N ASN A 12 0.10 4.85 21.02
CA ASN A 12 -0.55 3.89 21.92
C ASN A 12 -0.53 2.44 21.38
N LYS A 13 0.10 2.22 20.21
CA LYS A 13 0.19 0.91 19.58
C LYS A 13 1.58 0.30 19.78
N ILE A 14 1.64 -1.03 19.72
CA ILE A 14 2.89 -1.77 19.64
C ILE A 14 3.67 -1.36 18.40
N GLY A 15 4.99 -1.36 18.50
CA GLY A 15 5.91 -0.95 17.44
C GLY A 15 5.63 -1.62 16.10
N GLU A 16 5.47 -2.94 16.12
CA GLU A 16 5.23 -3.76 14.91
C GLU A 16 4.00 -3.30 14.13
N VAL A 17 2.93 -2.91 14.84
CA VAL A 17 1.68 -2.44 14.20
C VAL A 17 1.78 -0.96 13.85
N SER A 18 2.42 -0.16 14.68
CA SER A 18 2.51 1.28 14.46
C SER A 18 3.31 1.63 13.20
N LEU A 19 4.39 0.90 12.93
CA LEU A 19 5.20 1.08 11.72
C LEU A 19 4.43 0.76 10.42
N THR A 20 3.40 -0.09 10.46
CA THR A 20 2.58 -0.41 9.26
C THR A 20 1.73 0.76 8.75
N TYR A 21 1.67 1.86 9.49
CA TYR A 21 1.04 3.09 9.03
C TYR A 21 1.86 3.80 7.94
N ILE A 22 3.15 3.47 7.82
CA ILE A 22 4.03 3.98 6.79
C ILE A 22 3.84 3.13 5.52
N TYR A 23 3.48 3.79 4.42
CA TYR A 23 3.37 3.20 3.09
C TYR A 23 4.71 2.63 2.63
N GLY A 24 4.69 1.35 2.29
CA GLY A 24 5.89 0.57 1.99
C GLY A 24 6.30 -0.36 3.13
N ILE A 25 5.80 -0.15 4.34
CA ILE A 25 6.09 -1.01 5.50
C ILE A 25 4.87 -1.89 5.82
N GLY A 26 5.04 -3.20 5.71
CA GLY A 26 4.10 -4.22 6.18
C GLY A 26 4.51 -4.80 7.54
N ARG A 27 3.75 -5.79 8.02
CA ARG A 27 4.04 -6.47 9.30
C ARG A 27 5.40 -7.17 9.32
N SER A 28 5.73 -7.89 8.25
CA SER A 28 7.02 -8.58 8.14
C SER A 28 8.18 -7.60 8.19
N THR A 29 8.17 -6.57 7.33
CA THR A 29 9.23 -5.55 7.29
C THR A 29 9.31 -4.77 8.59
N ALA A 30 8.18 -4.45 9.24
CA ALA A 30 8.18 -3.78 10.54
C ALA A 30 8.88 -4.63 11.62
N ARG A 31 8.61 -5.94 11.64
CA ARG A 31 9.28 -6.87 12.53
C ARG A 31 10.77 -6.98 12.22
N ASP A 32 11.14 -7.07 10.94
CA ASP A 32 12.54 -7.15 10.51
C ASP A 32 13.33 -5.90 10.91
N ILE A 33 12.74 -4.71 10.75
CA ILE A 33 13.33 -3.44 11.20
C ILE A 33 13.52 -3.44 12.71
N LEU A 34 12.49 -3.77 13.49
CA LEU A 34 12.59 -3.73 14.95
C LEU A 34 13.61 -4.73 15.49
N VAL A 35 13.63 -5.95 14.93
CA VAL A 35 14.64 -6.97 15.27
C VAL A 35 16.04 -6.55 14.81
N GLY A 36 16.16 -5.88 13.66
CA GLY A 36 17.42 -5.36 13.13
C GLY A 36 18.06 -4.29 14.02
N VAL A 37 17.24 -3.40 14.61
CA VAL A 37 17.69 -2.41 15.61
C VAL A 37 17.87 -3.02 17.01
N GLY A 38 17.28 -4.19 17.27
CA GLY A 38 17.27 -4.80 18.61
C GLY A 38 16.19 -4.23 19.54
N VAL A 39 15.13 -3.63 18.98
CA VAL A 39 13.96 -3.15 19.73
C VAL A 39 12.91 -4.26 19.79
N ASP A 40 12.35 -4.51 20.98
CA ASP A 40 11.26 -5.47 21.13
C ASP A 40 10.03 -5.05 20.29
N PRO A 41 9.56 -5.89 19.34
CA PRO A 41 8.38 -5.61 18.52
C PRO A 41 7.09 -5.35 19.32
N GLN A 42 6.98 -5.90 20.53
CA GLN A 42 5.81 -5.72 21.39
C GLN A 42 5.84 -4.43 22.21
N LYS A 43 7.00 -3.78 22.30
CA LYS A 43 7.14 -2.50 23.00
C LYS A 43 6.27 -1.44 22.33
N LYS A 44 5.54 -0.64 23.11
CA LYS A 44 4.73 0.44 22.54
C LYS A 44 5.61 1.59 22.10
N VAL A 45 5.16 2.32 21.08
CA VAL A 45 5.90 3.45 20.51
C VAL A 45 6.12 4.58 21.53
N GLN A 46 5.19 4.77 22.46
CA GLN A 46 5.36 5.73 23.56
C GLN A 46 6.53 5.39 24.49
N ASP A 47 6.90 4.12 24.59
CA ASP A 47 7.92 3.65 25.53
C ASP A 47 9.31 3.58 24.85
N TRP A 48 9.40 3.94 23.55
CA TRP A 48 10.66 3.98 22.82
C TRP A 48 11.57 5.08 23.31
N THR A 49 12.84 4.76 23.51
CA THR A 49 13.86 5.78 23.81
C THR A 49 14.15 6.62 22.57
N ASP A 50 14.72 7.81 22.77
CA ASP A 50 15.07 8.69 21.65
C ASP A 50 16.16 8.08 20.75
N ASP A 51 17.03 7.25 21.32
CA ASP A 51 18.04 6.49 20.58
C ASP A 51 17.39 5.41 19.71
N GLU A 52 16.46 4.62 20.26
CA GLU A 52 15.70 3.61 19.51
C GLU A 52 14.95 4.26 18.35
N GLN A 53 14.29 5.41 18.58
CA GLN A 53 13.59 6.14 17.53
C GLN A 53 14.54 6.62 16.42
N THR A 54 15.75 7.05 16.79
CA THR A 54 16.74 7.55 15.83
C THR A 54 17.32 6.40 15.00
N MET A 55 17.61 5.25 15.62
CA MET A 55 18.06 4.06 14.92
C MET A 55 17.01 3.53 13.95
N ILE A 56 15.73 3.46 14.37
CA ILE A 56 14.62 3.03 13.50
C ILE A 56 14.46 3.99 12.31
N ARG A 57 14.56 5.31 12.52
CA ARG A 57 14.51 6.29 11.41
C ARG A 57 15.65 6.06 10.42
N LYS A 58 16.87 5.85 10.92
CA LYS A 58 18.04 5.65 10.09
C LYS A 58 17.92 4.36 9.28
N GLU A 59 17.53 3.26 9.91
CA GLU A 59 17.35 1.98 9.21
C GLU A 59 16.28 2.06 8.11
N ILE A 60 15.16 2.75 8.38
CA ILE A 60 14.12 2.97 7.37
C ILE A 60 14.66 3.82 6.22
N GLY A 61 15.35 4.93 6.51
CA GLY A 61 15.86 5.84 5.49
C GLY A 61 16.96 5.25 4.61
N ASP A 62 17.81 4.39 5.16
CA ASP A 62 18.95 3.82 4.44
C ASP A 62 18.57 2.60 3.58
N LYS A 63 17.66 1.75 4.07
CA LYS A 63 17.36 0.45 3.43
C LYS A 63 16.05 0.41 2.65
N TYR A 64 15.10 1.29 2.93
CA TYR A 64 13.74 1.16 2.42
C TYR A 64 13.25 2.43 1.72
N THR A 65 12.81 2.28 0.46
CA THR A 65 12.05 3.32 -0.24
C THR A 65 10.62 3.33 0.28
N VAL A 66 10.21 4.41 0.93
CA VAL A 66 8.90 4.53 1.59
C VAL A 66 8.14 5.79 1.12
N GLU A 67 6.84 5.82 1.39
CA GLU A 67 5.97 6.97 1.14
C GLU A 67 6.02 7.55 -0.28
N GLY A 68 6.38 8.84 -0.41
CA GLY A 68 6.27 9.60 -1.65
C GLY A 68 7.16 9.05 -2.75
N GLU A 69 8.36 8.58 -2.40
CA GLU A 69 9.29 7.98 -3.33
C GLU A 69 8.72 6.68 -3.91
N LEU A 70 8.27 5.75 -3.05
CA LEU A 70 7.68 4.49 -3.48
C LEU A 70 6.39 4.70 -4.29
N ARG A 71 5.54 5.66 -3.91
CA ARG A 71 4.32 5.99 -4.67
C ARG A 71 4.65 6.52 -6.06
N SER A 72 5.64 7.39 -6.16
CA SER A 72 6.09 7.98 -7.43
C SER A 72 6.70 6.91 -8.34
N GLU A 73 7.53 6.03 -7.79
CA GLU A 73 8.10 4.90 -8.52
C GLU A 73 7.03 3.97 -9.08
N ILE A 74 6.03 3.58 -8.27
CA ILE A 74 4.91 2.75 -8.71
C ILE A 74 4.11 3.45 -9.82
N GLN A 75 3.86 4.76 -9.69
CA GLN A 75 3.15 5.53 -10.71
C GLN A 75 3.94 5.57 -12.03
N MET A 76 5.25 5.78 -11.98
CA MET A 76 6.12 5.75 -13.16
C MET A 76 6.15 4.37 -13.81
N ASN A 77 6.20 3.31 -13.01
CA ASN A 77 6.12 1.93 -13.50
C ASN A 77 4.80 1.65 -14.23
N ILE A 78 3.66 2.14 -13.72
CA ILE A 78 2.36 2.02 -14.38
C ILE A 78 2.33 2.85 -15.67
N LYS A 79 2.83 4.09 -15.63
CA LYS A 79 2.90 4.98 -16.80
C LYS A 79 3.72 4.35 -17.92
N ARG A 80 4.91 3.85 -17.61
CA ARG A 80 5.77 3.11 -18.55
C ARG A 80 5.02 1.96 -19.25
N MET A 81 4.27 1.15 -18.50
CA MET A 81 3.47 0.06 -19.11
C MET A 81 2.38 0.60 -20.05
N MET A 82 1.74 1.72 -19.69
CA MET A 82 0.73 2.36 -20.54
C MET A 82 1.33 2.95 -21.82
N ASP A 83 2.52 3.55 -21.72
CA ASP A 83 3.20 4.20 -22.85
C ASP A 83 3.73 3.16 -23.85
N ILE A 84 4.28 2.04 -23.37
CA ILE A 84 4.71 0.90 -24.21
C ILE A 84 3.51 0.26 -24.95
N GLY A 85 2.30 0.38 -24.39
CA GLY A 85 1.10 -0.21 -25.00
C GLY A 85 0.96 -1.73 -24.80
N CYS A 86 1.67 -2.31 -23.82
CA CYS A 86 1.54 -3.73 -23.51
C CYS A 86 0.12 -4.06 -22.99
N TYR A 87 -0.27 -5.35 -23.02
CA TYR A 87 -1.61 -5.77 -22.56
C TYR A 87 -1.97 -5.23 -21.17
N ARG A 88 -1.02 -5.29 -20.22
CA ARG A 88 -1.19 -4.73 -18.87
C ARG A 88 -1.43 -3.22 -18.90
N GLY A 89 -0.71 -2.48 -19.73
CA GLY A 89 -0.89 -1.04 -19.93
C GLY A 89 -2.29 -0.70 -20.46
N ILE A 90 -2.75 -1.42 -21.48
CA ILE A 90 -4.12 -1.24 -22.04
C ILE A 90 -5.17 -1.48 -20.95
N ARG A 91 -5.03 -2.56 -20.17
CA ARG A 91 -5.94 -2.89 -19.06
C ARG A 91 -5.91 -1.84 -17.94
N HIS A 92 -4.74 -1.27 -17.65
CA HIS A 92 -4.60 -0.14 -16.73
C HIS A 92 -5.41 1.07 -17.23
N ARG A 93 -5.24 1.44 -18.51
CA ARG A 93 -5.89 2.58 -19.16
C ARG A 93 -7.41 2.49 -19.14
N ILE A 94 -7.98 1.32 -19.45
CA ILE A 94 -9.43 1.10 -19.49
C ILE A 94 -10.05 0.73 -18.13
N GLY A 95 -9.26 0.74 -17.05
CA GLY A 95 -9.78 0.47 -15.70
C GLY A 95 -10.31 -0.95 -15.50
N LEU A 96 -9.65 -1.96 -16.08
CA LEU A 96 -10.02 -3.37 -15.92
C LEU A 96 -8.96 -4.18 -15.14
N PRO A 97 -9.33 -5.35 -14.59
CA PRO A 97 -8.40 -6.26 -13.93
C PRO A 97 -7.25 -6.71 -14.84
N LEU A 98 -6.07 -6.88 -14.24
CA LEU A 98 -4.78 -7.02 -14.93
C LEU A 98 -4.28 -8.46 -15.04
N ARG A 99 -4.72 -9.37 -14.15
CA ARG A 99 -4.18 -10.74 -14.01
C ARG A 99 -5.12 -11.79 -14.60
N GLY A 100 -5.82 -11.46 -15.69
CA GLY A 100 -6.72 -12.40 -16.38
C GLY A 100 -8.05 -12.69 -15.66
N GLN A 101 -8.41 -11.94 -14.62
CA GLN A 101 -9.69 -12.17 -13.94
C GLN A 101 -10.90 -11.91 -14.85
N SER A 102 -11.96 -12.70 -14.68
CA SER A 102 -13.21 -12.55 -15.43
C SER A 102 -13.85 -11.18 -15.19
N THR A 103 -14.16 -10.46 -16.27
CA THR A 103 -14.74 -9.11 -16.22
C THR A 103 -16.24 -9.06 -16.44
N LYS A 104 -16.88 -10.19 -16.74
CA LYS A 104 -18.33 -10.25 -17.03
C LYS A 104 -19.16 -9.88 -15.79
N ASN A 105 -18.76 -10.36 -14.60
CA ASN A 105 -19.52 -10.22 -13.37
C ASN A 105 -18.73 -9.45 -12.28
N ASN A 106 -17.72 -10.10 -11.69
CA ASN A 106 -17.12 -9.70 -10.40
C ASN A 106 -15.80 -8.95 -10.57
N ALA A 107 -15.87 -7.73 -11.12
CA ALA A 107 -14.69 -6.86 -11.31
C ALA A 107 -14.83 -5.49 -10.60
N ARG A 108 -15.60 -5.41 -9.51
CA ARG A 108 -16.04 -4.14 -8.91
C ARG A 108 -14.94 -3.34 -8.24
N THR A 109 -13.98 -3.99 -7.59
CA THR A 109 -12.82 -3.29 -6.99
C THR A 109 -12.04 -2.48 -8.02
N ARG A 110 -12.00 -2.93 -9.28
CA ARG A 110 -11.31 -2.24 -10.37
C ARG A 110 -12.23 -1.38 -11.25
N LYS A 111 -13.46 -1.84 -11.53
CA LYS A 111 -14.48 -1.10 -12.32
C LYS A 111 -15.16 0.04 -11.55
N GLY A 112 -15.03 0.07 -10.22
CA GLY A 112 -15.77 0.98 -9.35
C GLY A 112 -17.21 0.55 -9.08
N ARG A 113 -17.96 1.46 -8.44
CA ARG A 113 -19.36 1.26 -8.05
C ARG A 113 -20.23 0.84 -9.25
N LYS A 114 -21.25 0.01 -8.99
CA LYS A 114 -22.16 -0.48 -10.04
C LYS A 114 -22.93 0.68 -10.68
N LYS A 115 -22.60 0.99 -11.94
CA LYS A 115 -23.41 1.85 -12.80
C LYS A 115 -24.54 1.01 -13.39
N THR A 116 -25.78 1.26 -12.98
CA THR A 116 -26.98 0.66 -13.57
C THR A 116 -27.35 1.45 -14.81
N VAL A 117 -27.56 0.77 -15.94
CA VAL A 117 -28.09 1.39 -17.14
C VAL A 117 -29.60 1.13 -17.13
N ALA A 118 -30.41 2.17 -17.03
CA ALA A 118 -31.85 2.07 -17.25
C ALA A 118 -32.08 1.73 -18.74
N ASN A 119 -33.04 0.83 -19.02
CA ASN A 119 -33.40 0.28 -20.35
C ASN A 119 -32.83 -1.08 -20.77
N LYS A 120 -32.69 -2.05 -19.86
CA LYS A 120 -32.94 -3.45 -20.27
C LYS A 120 -34.33 -3.86 -19.83
N LYS A 121 -35.26 -3.97 -20.80
CA LYS A 121 -36.52 -4.70 -20.61
C LYS A 121 -36.17 -6.01 -19.90
N LYS A 122 -36.86 -6.32 -18.79
CA LYS A 122 -36.76 -7.64 -18.17
C LYS A 122 -37.02 -8.66 -19.28
N ALA A 123 -36.11 -9.61 -19.48
CA ALA A 123 -36.40 -10.74 -20.35
C ALA A 123 -37.69 -11.39 -19.84
N PRO A 124 -38.68 -11.67 -20.70
CA PRO A 124 -39.87 -12.38 -20.28
C PRO A 124 -39.40 -13.69 -19.65
N LYS A 125 -39.87 -13.96 -18.43
CA LYS A 125 -39.74 -15.30 -17.87
C LYS A 125 -40.65 -16.18 -18.72
N GLY A 126 -40.05 -17.08 -19.49
CA GLY A 126 -40.76 -18.24 -20.01
C GLY A 126 -41.18 -19.15 -18.87
#